data_AF-A0A7S3WPQ5-F1
#
_entry.id   AF-A0A7S3WPQ5-F1
#
_cell.length_a   1.000
_cell.length_b   1.000
_cell.length_c   1.000
_cell.angle_alpha   90.00
_cell.angle_beta   90.00
_cell.angle_gamma   90.00
#
_symmetry.space_group_name_H-M   'P 1'
#
loop_
_entity.id
_entity.type
_entity.pdbx_description
1 polymer ?
#
loop_
_entity_poly.entity_id
_entity_poly.type
_entity_poly.pdbx_seq_one_letter_code
_entity_poly.pdbx_strand_id
1 'polypeptide(L)'
;VASSGEGATLDGKGGTGLFYLDGGCSLTLRGLLLVNGRAYHGGVVEAIYAGDVEIIDSTIRDCRADDDGGVVYAWNSGAVSLTGLTVTSCSALNGGVVYAAYSGAVSLIGSIVASCSAVYYGGVVCEYYSDSLSVAGVALIDNRAINTGSVLYLRNLDQRSSISNASFTGNTAGDGKTIQADSPLDWDCHLGRWMPSQGQFLGDFSAPKCYPCSAGYYGNRSGLTNSSCDGACKRGHFCPKGTAEPLPCAPGFYMPVIGAASAESCLPCSPGTSQSTAGADRPCDECPPGTFADQLNATSCTDCPAGRFCPNAGTVQPLDCAAGQYQNLTGQAACVQ
;
A
#
# COMPACT_ATOMS: atom_id res chain seq x y z
N VAL A 1 15.88 -11.29 -32.04
CA VAL A 1 15.95 -10.28 -33.14
C VAL A 1 15.30 -9.00 -32.63
N ALA A 2 15.94 -7.84 -32.81
CA ALA A 2 15.36 -6.54 -32.43
C ALA A 2 15.11 -5.72 -33.69
N SER A 3 13.88 -5.28 -33.93
CA SER A 3 13.55 -4.35 -35.00
C SER A 3 12.76 -3.17 -34.43
N SER A 4 13.22 -1.94 -34.69
CA SER A 4 12.45 -0.72 -34.45
C SER A 4 11.54 -0.51 -35.65
N GLY A 5 10.35 -1.12 -35.62
CA GLY A 5 9.37 -1.00 -36.69
C GLY A 5 8.37 0.11 -36.42
N GLU A 6 8.80 1.29 -35.96
CA GLU A 6 7.89 2.37 -35.55
C GLU A 6 6.80 2.63 -36.63
N GLY A 7 5.55 2.35 -36.27
CA GLY A 7 4.38 2.50 -37.14
C GLY A 7 4.12 1.35 -38.11
N ALA A 8 4.98 0.34 -38.17
CA ALA A 8 4.77 -0.85 -38.99
C ALA A 8 3.64 -1.72 -38.43
N THR A 9 2.82 -2.23 -39.34
CA THR A 9 1.72 -3.13 -39.01
C THR A 9 2.09 -4.57 -39.33
N LEU A 10 1.97 -5.47 -38.34
CA LEU A 10 2.00 -6.91 -38.53
C LEU A 10 0.58 -7.44 -38.33
N ASP A 11 0.01 -7.99 -39.39
CA ASP A 11 -1.38 -8.43 -39.45
C ASP A 11 -1.44 -9.94 -39.72
N GLY A 12 -1.93 -10.71 -38.74
CA GLY A 12 -2.08 -12.16 -38.84
C GLY A 12 -3.28 -12.60 -39.70
N LYS A 13 -4.06 -11.63 -40.23
CA LYS A 13 -5.24 -11.85 -41.08
C LYS A 13 -6.31 -12.77 -40.47
N GLY A 14 -6.27 -12.97 -39.15
CA GLY A 14 -7.15 -13.90 -38.43
C GLY A 14 -6.85 -15.38 -38.69
N GLY A 15 -5.72 -15.71 -39.33
CA GLY A 15 -5.37 -17.07 -39.73
C GLY A 15 -4.05 -17.60 -39.17
N THR A 16 -3.14 -16.71 -38.76
CA THR A 16 -1.82 -17.10 -38.25
C THR A 16 -1.39 -16.26 -37.05
N GLY A 17 -0.60 -16.86 -36.16
CA GLY A 17 0.19 -16.12 -35.18
C GLY A 17 1.29 -15.30 -35.86
N LEU A 18 1.93 -14.40 -35.12
CA LEU A 18 2.96 -13.50 -35.68
C LEU A 18 4.38 -14.02 -35.46
N PHE A 19 4.67 -14.58 -34.28
CA PHE A 19 6.01 -15.05 -33.92
C PHE A 19 5.94 -16.37 -33.15
N TYR A 20 6.88 -17.26 -33.44
CA TYR A 20 7.13 -18.51 -32.73
C TYR A 20 8.59 -18.53 -32.27
N LEU A 21 8.83 -18.84 -30.99
CA LEU A 21 10.15 -18.86 -30.36
C LEU A 21 10.37 -20.21 -29.69
N ASP A 22 11.56 -20.76 -29.92
CA ASP A 22 12.04 -22.01 -29.31
C ASP A 22 13.57 -21.96 -29.11
N GLY A 23 14.09 -22.85 -28.27
CA GLY A 23 15.52 -23.11 -28.12
C GLY A 23 16.32 -21.98 -27.51
N GLY A 24 15.75 -21.26 -26.53
CA GLY A 24 16.41 -20.17 -25.80
C GLY A 24 16.46 -18.84 -26.55
N CYS A 25 15.75 -18.70 -27.68
CA CYS A 25 15.70 -17.45 -28.42
C CYS A 25 14.92 -16.37 -27.67
N SER A 26 15.46 -15.14 -27.61
CA SER A 26 14.75 -13.97 -27.11
C SER A 26 14.22 -13.06 -28.23
N LEU A 27 13.11 -12.39 -27.95
CA LEU A 27 12.43 -11.49 -28.88
C LEU A 27 12.11 -10.16 -28.21
N THR A 28 12.45 -9.06 -28.89
CA THR A 28 12.04 -7.71 -28.51
C THR A 28 11.30 -7.07 -29.67
N LEU A 29 10.06 -6.64 -29.43
CA LEU A 29 9.19 -5.93 -30.36
C LEU A 29 8.98 -4.49 -29.88
N ARG A 30 9.21 -3.49 -30.74
CA ARG A 30 9.09 -2.08 -30.35
C ARG A 30 8.40 -1.22 -31.40
N GLY A 31 7.45 -0.38 -30.96
CA GLY A 31 6.81 0.62 -31.81
C GLY A 31 5.84 0.05 -32.86
N LEU A 32 5.30 -1.15 -32.65
CA LEU A 32 4.53 -1.88 -33.66
C LEU A 32 3.02 -1.75 -33.47
N LEU A 33 2.29 -1.92 -34.58
CA LEU A 33 0.88 -2.26 -34.57
C LEU A 33 0.71 -3.76 -34.87
N LEU A 34 0.31 -4.54 -33.88
CA LEU A 34 0.17 -6.01 -33.96
C LEU A 34 -1.32 -6.36 -33.94
N VAL A 35 -1.84 -6.91 -35.04
CA VAL A 35 -3.30 -7.04 -35.21
C VAL A 35 -3.72 -8.38 -35.79
N ASN A 36 -4.92 -8.83 -35.41
CA ASN A 36 -5.59 -10.02 -35.94
C ASN A 36 -4.71 -11.28 -35.92
N GLY A 37 -3.78 -11.38 -34.97
CA GLY A 37 -2.98 -12.58 -34.78
C GLY A 37 -3.88 -13.71 -34.27
N ARG A 38 -3.88 -14.87 -34.93
CA ARG A 38 -4.68 -16.01 -34.51
C ARG A 38 -3.89 -17.30 -34.56
N ALA A 39 -3.73 -17.94 -33.40
CA ALA A 39 -2.96 -19.16 -33.25
C ALA A 39 -3.62 -20.10 -32.23
N TYR A 40 -3.09 -21.31 -32.11
CA TYR A 40 -3.52 -22.23 -31.05
C TYR A 40 -3.08 -21.68 -29.68
N HIS A 41 -1.80 -21.35 -29.53
CA HIS A 41 -1.25 -20.57 -28.42
C HIS A 41 -0.67 -19.26 -28.94
N GLY A 42 -0.68 -18.19 -28.12
CA GLY A 42 0.13 -17.00 -28.41
C GLY A 42 -0.26 -16.28 -29.70
N GLY A 43 -1.38 -15.54 -29.70
CA GLY A 43 -1.86 -14.85 -30.91
C GLY A 43 -0.82 -13.91 -31.55
N VAL A 44 0.08 -13.34 -30.74
CA VAL A 44 1.24 -12.56 -31.20
C VAL A 44 2.53 -13.36 -31.06
N VAL A 45 2.84 -13.87 -29.87
CA VAL A 45 4.06 -14.62 -29.58
C VAL A 45 3.72 -15.94 -28.90
N GLU A 46 4.16 -17.04 -29.49
CA GLU A 46 4.23 -18.35 -28.86
C GLU A 46 5.69 -18.65 -28.47
N ALA A 47 5.97 -18.74 -27.18
CA ALA A 47 7.29 -18.98 -26.61
C ALA A 47 7.32 -20.29 -25.82
N ILE A 48 8.13 -21.24 -26.29
CA ILE A 48 8.28 -22.57 -25.70
C ILE A 48 9.78 -22.81 -25.52
N TYR A 49 10.24 -23.07 -24.29
CA TYR A 49 11.68 -23.18 -24.00
C TYR A 49 12.52 -21.99 -24.52
N ALA A 50 11.90 -20.82 -24.58
CA ALA A 50 12.49 -19.62 -25.16
C ALA A 50 13.22 -18.79 -24.11
N GLY A 51 13.98 -17.80 -24.58
CA GLY A 51 14.48 -16.73 -23.70
C GLY A 51 13.39 -15.70 -23.43
N ASP A 52 13.80 -14.48 -23.06
CA ASP A 52 12.86 -13.40 -22.73
C ASP A 52 12.03 -12.91 -23.94
N VAL A 53 10.78 -12.55 -23.65
CA VAL A 53 9.85 -11.89 -24.58
C VAL A 53 9.58 -10.48 -24.08
N GLU A 54 9.90 -9.48 -24.90
CA GLU A 54 9.72 -8.07 -24.57
C GLU A 54 8.90 -7.37 -25.66
N ILE A 55 7.81 -6.69 -25.27
CA ILE A 55 7.00 -5.86 -26.17
C ILE A 55 6.88 -4.47 -25.58
N ILE A 56 7.22 -3.46 -26.38
CA ILE A 56 7.44 -2.10 -25.89
C ILE A 56 6.77 -1.09 -26.82
N ASP A 57 6.12 -0.07 -26.25
CA ASP A 57 5.56 1.09 -26.96
C ASP A 57 4.71 0.70 -28.18
N SER A 58 3.92 -0.38 -28.06
CA SER A 58 3.22 -1.01 -29.17
C SER A 58 1.71 -1.04 -28.93
N THR A 59 0.94 -1.04 -30.03
CA THR A 59 -0.51 -1.23 -30.00
C THR A 59 -0.84 -2.65 -30.45
N ILE A 60 -1.66 -3.36 -29.67
CA ILE A 60 -2.05 -4.74 -29.93
C ILE A 60 -3.57 -4.81 -29.91
N ARG A 61 -4.18 -5.31 -30.99
CA ARG A 61 -5.64 -5.46 -31.01
C ARG A 61 -6.13 -6.68 -31.77
N ASP A 62 -7.26 -7.22 -31.31
CA ASP A 62 -7.98 -8.30 -31.97
C ASP A 62 -7.14 -9.59 -32.14
N CYS A 63 -6.18 -9.82 -31.26
CA CYS A 63 -5.36 -11.04 -31.25
C CYS A 63 -5.99 -12.13 -30.40
N ARG A 64 -5.96 -13.37 -30.87
CA ARG A 64 -6.66 -14.50 -30.27
C ARG A 64 -5.80 -15.77 -30.24
N ALA A 65 -5.80 -16.43 -29.09
CA ALA A 65 -5.41 -17.83 -28.97
C ALA A 65 -6.67 -18.70 -28.84
N ASP A 66 -6.65 -19.88 -29.46
CA ASP A 66 -7.73 -20.86 -29.27
C ASP A 66 -7.59 -21.63 -27.96
N ASP A 67 -6.40 -21.64 -27.36
CA ASP A 67 -6.09 -22.24 -26.06
C ASP A 67 -5.58 -21.18 -25.08
N ASP A 68 -4.29 -20.84 -25.09
CA ASP A 68 -3.70 -19.99 -24.04
C ASP A 68 -2.93 -18.79 -24.60
N GLY A 69 -3.00 -17.66 -23.89
CA GLY A 69 -2.20 -16.47 -24.17
C GLY A 69 -2.64 -15.73 -25.43
N GLY A 70 -3.66 -14.87 -25.32
CA GLY A 70 -4.25 -14.18 -26.48
C GLY A 70 -3.25 -13.29 -27.23
N VAL A 71 -2.25 -12.76 -26.51
CA VAL A 71 -1.09 -12.06 -27.07
C VAL A 71 0.17 -12.89 -26.91
N VAL A 72 0.57 -13.19 -25.67
CA VAL A 72 1.79 -13.96 -25.38
C VAL A 72 1.42 -15.25 -24.67
N TYR A 73 1.94 -16.36 -25.20
CA TYR A 73 2.03 -17.63 -24.50
C TYR A 73 3.50 -17.90 -24.17
N ALA A 74 3.80 -18.16 -22.90
CA ALA A 74 5.13 -18.52 -22.42
C ALA A 74 5.09 -19.82 -21.61
N TRP A 75 5.86 -20.81 -22.03
CA TRP A 75 5.99 -22.08 -21.32
C TRP A 75 7.44 -22.50 -21.20
N ASN A 76 7.90 -22.81 -19.97
CA ASN A 76 9.30 -23.11 -19.67
C ASN A 76 10.27 -22.07 -20.26
N SER A 77 9.90 -20.79 -20.23
CA SER A 77 10.60 -19.73 -20.95
C SER A 77 11.13 -18.64 -20.02
N GLY A 78 11.87 -17.67 -20.59
CA GLY A 78 12.32 -16.48 -19.87
C GLY A 78 11.19 -15.56 -19.41
N ALA A 79 11.56 -14.34 -19.02
CA ALA A 79 10.62 -13.33 -18.55
C ALA A 79 9.74 -12.79 -19.70
N VAL A 80 8.53 -12.33 -19.35
CA VAL A 80 7.63 -11.62 -20.27
C VAL A 80 7.49 -10.17 -19.80
N SER A 81 7.94 -9.21 -20.61
CA SER A 81 7.89 -7.79 -20.29
C SER A 81 7.04 -7.02 -21.29
N LEU A 82 5.99 -6.38 -20.80
CA LEU A 82 5.01 -5.61 -21.57
C LEU A 82 4.99 -4.16 -21.08
N THR A 83 5.62 -3.25 -21.82
CA THR A 83 5.84 -1.86 -21.38
C THR A 83 5.26 -0.85 -22.37
N GLY A 84 4.52 0.15 -21.88
CA GLY A 84 4.01 1.24 -22.73
C GLY A 84 2.99 0.79 -23.77
N LEU A 85 2.21 -0.26 -23.49
CA LEU A 85 1.32 -0.89 -24.46
C LEU A 85 -0.10 -0.31 -24.44
N THR A 86 -0.75 -0.35 -25.59
CA THR A 86 -2.22 -0.29 -25.67
C THR A 86 -2.72 -1.64 -26.21
N VAL A 87 -3.39 -2.42 -25.36
CA VAL A 87 -3.87 -3.76 -25.70
C VAL A 87 -5.39 -3.81 -25.63
N THR A 88 -6.05 -4.15 -26.73
CA THR A 88 -7.51 -4.16 -26.80
C THR A 88 -8.08 -5.41 -27.46
N SER A 89 -9.23 -5.88 -26.98
CA SER A 89 -10.01 -6.94 -27.66
C SER A 89 -9.23 -8.25 -27.91
N CYS A 90 -8.25 -8.57 -27.05
CA CYS A 90 -7.50 -9.82 -27.16
C CYS A 90 -8.18 -10.93 -26.35
N SER A 91 -8.07 -12.19 -26.79
CA SER A 91 -8.79 -13.30 -26.14
C SER A 91 -8.09 -14.66 -26.17
N ALA A 92 -8.36 -15.48 -25.16
CA ALA A 92 -7.89 -16.87 -25.04
C ALA A 92 -8.83 -17.71 -24.14
N LEU A 93 -8.55 -19.00 -23.95
CA LEU A 93 -9.17 -19.77 -22.86
C LEU A 93 -8.59 -19.36 -21.51
N ASN A 94 -7.27 -19.23 -21.40
CA ASN A 94 -6.60 -18.65 -20.23
C ASN A 94 -5.64 -17.55 -20.64
N GLY A 95 -5.61 -16.45 -19.87
CA GLY A 95 -4.69 -15.35 -20.13
C GLY A 95 -5.07 -14.60 -21.41
N GLY A 96 -6.10 -13.75 -21.34
CA GLY A 96 -6.59 -13.01 -22.52
C GLY A 96 -5.52 -12.14 -23.18
N VAL A 97 -4.49 -11.74 -22.43
CA VAL A 97 -3.27 -11.12 -22.95
C VAL A 97 -2.08 -12.06 -22.77
N VAL A 98 -1.75 -12.43 -21.53
CA VAL A 98 -0.58 -13.26 -21.21
C VAL A 98 -1.02 -14.55 -20.53
N TYR A 99 -0.51 -15.66 -21.04
CA TYR A 99 -0.41 -16.90 -20.29
C TYR A 99 1.07 -17.23 -20.07
N ALA A 100 1.45 -17.49 -18.82
CA ALA A 100 2.81 -17.90 -18.47
C ALA A 100 2.79 -19.09 -17.51
N ALA A 101 3.57 -20.12 -17.81
CA ALA A 101 3.73 -21.28 -16.95
C ALA A 101 5.18 -21.76 -16.89
N TYR A 102 5.67 -22.07 -15.69
CA TYR A 102 7.06 -22.51 -15.47
C TYR A 102 8.10 -21.54 -16.06
N SER A 103 7.80 -20.25 -16.05
CA SER A 103 8.57 -19.23 -16.77
C SER A 103 9.10 -18.15 -15.83
N GLY A 104 9.90 -17.24 -16.38
CA GLY A 104 10.38 -16.07 -15.65
C GLY A 104 9.26 -15.10 -15.27
N ALA A 105 9.63 -13.97 -14.67
CA ALA A 105 8.68 -12.96 -14.23
C ALA A 105 7.83 -12.37 -15.37
N VAL A 106 6.57 -12.08 -15.08
CA VAL A 106 5.67 -11.32 -15.95
C VAL A 106 5.58 -9.87 -15.47
N SER A 107 5.78 -8.90 -16.37
CA SER A 107 5.64 -7.48 -16.05
C SER A 107 4.74 -6.75 -17.04
N LEU A 108 3.84 -5.93 -16.50
CA LEU A 108 2.95 -5.05 -17.24
C LEU A 108 3.12 -3.62 -16.68
N ILE A 109 3.72 -2.74 -17.48
CA ILE A 109 4.19 -1.43 -17.02
C ILE A 109 3.68 -0.33 -17.93
N GLY A 110 3.15 0.76 -17.37
CA GLY A 110 2.78 1.98 -18.10
C GLY A 110 1.81 1.75 -19.26
N SER A 111 0.91 0.78 -19.12
CA SER A 111 0.10 0.25 -20.23
C SER A 111 -1.40 0.47 -20.01
N ILE A 112 -2.17 0.40 -21.10
CA ILE A 112 -3.64 0.34 -21.08
C ILE A 112 -4.05 -1.02 -21.64
N VAL A 113 -4.81 -1.78 -20.86
CA VAL A 113 -5.38 -3.06 -21.30
C VAL A 113 -6.89 -3.01 -21.15
N ALA A 114 -7.59 -3.04 -22.27
CA ALA A 114 -9.03 -2.87 -22.31
C ALA A 114 -9.76 -3.98 -23.07
N SER A 115 -10.93 -4.38 -22.60
CA SER A 115 -11.83 -5.31 -23.30
C SER A 115 -11.17 -6.65 -23.68
N CYS A 116 -10.14 -7.08 -22.96
CA CYS A 116 -9.53 -8.39 -23.16
C CYS A 116 -10.29 -9.46 -22.37
N SER A 117 -10.28 -10.70 -22.85
CA SER A 117 -11.11 -11.75 -22.25
C SER A 117 -10.47 -13.13 -22.20
N ALA A 118 -10.78 -13.86 -21.14
CA ALA A 118 -10.49 -15.28 -21.01
C ALA A 118 -11.78 -16.07 -20.82
N VAL A 119 -11.82 -17.30 -21.32
CA VAL A 119 -12.93 -18.21 -21.01
C VAL A 119 -12.84 -18.60 -19.54
N TYR A 120 -11.72 -19.15 -19.08
CA TYR A 120 -11.61 -19.67 -17.73
C TYR A 120 -10.95 -18.67 -16.78
N TYR A 121 -9.67 -18.36 -16.98
CA TYR A 121 -8.87 -17.69 -15.97
C TYR A 121 -8.05 -16.54 -16.53
N GLY A 122 -8.01 -15.43 -15.80
CA GLY A 122 -7.10 -14.32 -16.11
C GLY A 122 -7.48 -13.63 -17.42
N GLY A 123 -8.48 -12.76 -17.39
CA GLY A 123 -8.88 -12.01 -18.59
C GLY A 123 -7.75 -11.14 -19.18
N VAL A 124 -6.71 -10.86 -18.39
CA VAL A 124 -5.48 -10.21 -18.83
C VAL A 124 -4.29 -11.14 -18.63
N VAL A 125 -3.95 -11.52 -17.40
CA VAL A 125 -2.81 -12.40 -17.09
C VAL A 125 -3.30 -13.65 -16.38
N CYS A 126 -2.83 -14.81 -16.84
CA CYS A 126 -2.94 -16.08 -16.15
C CYS A 126 -1.53 -16.68 -15.99
N GLU A 127 -1.10 -16.89 -14.74
CA GLU A 127 0.27 -17.27 -14.41
C GLU A 127 0.32 -18.45 -13.45
N TYR A 128 1.18 -19.44 -13.75
CA TYR A 128 1.37 -20.65 -12.97
C TYR A 128 2.85 -20.96 -12.75
N TYR A 129 3.26 -21.31 -11.54
CA TYR A 129 4.61 -21.86 -11.27
C TYR A 129 5.75 -21.03 -11.87
N SER A 130 5.59 -19.71 -11.90
CA SER A 130 6.53 -18.76 -12.51
C SER A 130 7.10 -17.84 -11.44
N ASP A 131 8.10 -17.03 -11.78
CA ASP A 131 8.82 -16.25 -10.77
C ASP A 131 7.92 -15.27 -10.01
N SER A 132 7.28 -14.31 -10.70
CA SER A 132 6.46 -13.26 -10.08
C SER A 132 5.74 -12.40 -11.12
N LEU A 133 4.70 -11.69 -10.68
CA LEU A 133 4.04 -10.63 -11.44
C LEU A 133 4.44 -9.23 -10.93
N SER A 134 4.66 -8.29 -11.84
CA SER A 134 4.67 -6.84 -11.54
C SER A 134 3.69 -6.06 -12.42
N VAL A 135 2.79 -5.30 -11.78
CA VAL A 135 1.86 -4.39 -12.45
C VAL A 135 2.10 -2.96 -11.94
N ALA A 136 2.55 -2.07 -12.82
CA ALA A 136 2.92 -0.71 -12.44
C ALA A 136 2.40 0.34 -13.44
N GLY A 137 1.56 1.29 -12.99
CA GLY A 137 1.11 2.39 -13.85
C GLY A 137 0.14 1.93 -14.95
N VAL A 138 -0.71 0.94 -14.68
CA VAL A 138 -1.55 0.28 -15.71
C VAL A 138 -3.03 0.60 -15.53
N ALA A 139 -3.72 0.93 -16.62
CA ALA A 139 -5.17 1.00 -16.66
C ALA A 139 -5.78 -0.30 -17.22
N LEU A 140 -6.57 -0.99 -16.40
CA LEU A 140 -7.22 -2.26 -16.68
C LEU A 140 -8.73 -2.05 -16.76
N ILE A 141 -9.28 -2.04 -17.97
CA ILE A 141 -10.62 -1.53 -18.26
C ILE A 141 -11.47 -2.61 -18.93
N ASP A 142 -12.65 -2.91 -18.39
CA ASP A 142 -13.64 -3.79 -19.01
C ASP A 142 -13.10 -5.18 -19.41
N ASN A 143 -12.10 -5.70 -18.70
CA ASN A 143 -11.57 -7.04 -18.96
C ASN A 143 -12.45 -8.11 -18.32
N ARG A 144 -12.49 -9.31 -18.91
CA ARG A 144 -13.44 -10.35 -18.53
C ARG A 144 -12.82 -11.74 -18.37
N ALA A 145 -13.29 -12.49 -17.38
CA ALA A 145 -13.14 -13.94 -17.33
C ALA A 145 -14.51 -14.60 -17.13
N ILE A 146 -14.81 -15.77 -17.71
CA ILE A 146 -16.10 -16.42 -17.40
C ILE A 146 -16.06 -17.03 -16.00
N ASN A 147 -14.97 -17.69 -15.59
CA ASN A 147 -14.90 -18.27 -14.24
C ASN A 147 -14.41 -17.27 -13.20
N THR A 148 -13.14 -16.86 -13.25
CA THR A 148 -12.53 -16.07 -12.18
C THR A 148 -11.29 -15.29 -12.62
N GLY A 149 -10.93 -14.25 -11.87
CA GLY A 149 -9.78 -13.40 -12.15
C GLY A 149 -9.98 -12.66 -13.47
N SER A 150 -10.92 -11.71 -13.51
CA SER A 150 -11.21 -10.95 -14.72
C SER A 150 -10.01 -10.19 -15.27
N VAL A 151 -9.02 -9.90 -14.42
CA VAL A 151 -7.72 -9.38 -14.82
C VAL A 151 -6.63 -10.39 -14.52
N LEU A 152 -6.44 -10.73 -13.25
CA LEU A 152 -5.27 -11.51 -12.81
C LEU A 152 -5.71 -12.85 -12.20
N TYR A 153 -5.08 -13.91 -12.65
CA TYR A 153 -5.13 -15.22 -12.03
C TYR A 153 -3.69 -15.72 -11.79
N LEU A 154 -3.27 -15.79 -10.52
CA LEU A 154 -1.90 -16.10 -10.13
C LEU A 154 -1.88 -17.32 -9.22
N ARG A 155 -1.10 -18.33 -9.61
CA ARG A 155 -1.04 -19.61 -8.91
C ARG A 155 0.38 -20.10 -8.68
N ASN A 156 0.75 -20.34 -7.43
CA ASN A 156 2.04 -20.89 -7.00
C ASN A 156 3.25 -20.14 -7.61
N LEU A 157 3.34 -18.82 -7.44
CA LEU A 157 4.51 -18.05 -7.87
C LEU A 157 5.65 -18.15 -6.85
N ASP A 158 6.88 -18.22 -7.32
CA ASP A 158 8.07 -18.47 -6.49
C ASP A 158 8.45 -17.26 -5.63
N GLN A 159 8.20 -16.05 -6.14
CA GLN A 159 8.49 -14.79 -5.49
C GLN A 159 7.22 -13.94 -5.29
N ARG A 160 7.35 -12.91 -4.46
CA ARG A 160 6.25 -11.97 -4.20
C ARG A 160 5.96 -11.13 -5.44
N SER A 161 4.68 -11.01 -5.76
CA SER A 161 4.20 -10.17 -6.85
C SER A 161 3.91 -8.75 -6.36
N SER A 162 3.89 -7.76 -7.25
CA SER A 162 3.70 -6.35 -6.88
C SER A 162 2.65 -5.64 -7.73
N ILE A 163 1.84 -4.79 -7.10
CA ILE A 163 0.88 -3.91 -7.78
C ILE A 163 1.05 -2.48 -7.28
N SER A 164 1.32 -1.55 -8.20
CA SER A 164 1.51 -0.13 -7.91
C SER A 164 0.85 0.75 -8.98
N ASN A 165 0.24 1.86 -8.56
CA ASN A 165 -0.32 2.88 -9.45
C ASN A 165 -1.21 2.31 -10.60
N ALA A 166 -2.05 1.32 -10.32
CA ALA A 166 -2.86 0.63 -11.33
C ALA A 166 -4.36 0.91 -11.12
N SER A 167 -5.17 1.00 -12.16
CA SER A 167 -6.62 1.20 -12.04
C SER A 167 -7.39 0.04 -12.63
N PHE A 168 -8.42 -0.43 -11.92
CA PHE A 168 -9.30 -1.52 -12.30
C PHE A 168 -10.72 -0.96 -12.40
N THR A 169 -11.28 -0.95 -13.60
CA THR A 169 -12.60 -0.36 -13.88
C THR A 169 -13.41 -1.25 -14.81
N GLY A 170 -14.65 -1.55 -14.43
CA GLY A 170 -15.58 -2.36 -15.24
C GLY A 170 -15.17 -3.82 -15.46
N ASN A 171 -14.16 -4.33 -14.75
CA ASN A 171 -13.68 -5.70 -14.98
C ASN A 171 -14.64 -6.73 -14.36
N THR A 172 -15.00 -7.78 -15.11
CA THR A 172 -16.06 -8.73 -14.71
C THR A 172 -15.63 -10.19 -14.75
N ALA A 173 -15.92 -10.94 -13.69
CA ALA A 173 -15.76 -12.39 -13.63
C ALA A 173 -17.05 -13.06 -13.17
N GLY A 174 -17.27 -14.34 -13.52
CA GLY A 174 -18.46 -15.08 -13.09
C GLY A 174 -18.61 -15.17 -11.57
N ASP A 175 -17.49 -15.21 -10.84
CA ASP A 175 -17.46 -15.16 -9.38
C ASP A 175 -17.21 -13.76 -8.79
N GLY A 176 -17.22 -12.72 -9.63
CA GLY A 176 -17.03 -11.32 -9.25
C GLY A 176 -15.59 -10.92 -8.88
N LYS A 177 -14.60 -11.82 -9.01
CA LYS A 177 -13.20 -11.52 -8.65
C LYS A 177 -12.45 -10.85 -9.79
N THR A 178 -11.90 -9.68 -9.50
CA THR A 178 -10.99 -8.95 -10.39
C THR A 178 -9.59 -9.55 -10.37
N ILE A 179 -9.10 -9.86 -9.17
CA ILE A 179 -7.82 -10.54 -8.94
C ILE A 179 -8.09 -11.78 -8.11
N GLN A 180 -7.60 -12.92 -8.58
CA GLN A 180 -7.47 -14.14 -7.80
C GLN A 180 -5.99 -14.52 -7.71
N ALA A 181 -5.42 -14.44 -6.51
CA ALA A 181 -4.04 -14.83 -6.24
C ALA A 181 -3.97 -15.71 -4.99
N ASP A 182 -3.32 -16.87 -5.10
CA ASP A 182 -2.93 -17.70 -3.95
C ASP A 182 -1.50 -17.39 -3.46
N SER A 183 -0.76 -16.60 -4.23
CA SER A 183 0.60 -16.17 -3.97
C SER A 183 0.62 -14.74 -3.43
N PRO A 184 1.58 -14.35 -2.58
CA PRO A 184 1.58 -13.02 -1.96
C PRO A 184 1.73 -11.87 -2.96
N LEU A 185 0.88 -10.85 -2.79
CA LEU A 185 0.88 -9.57 -3.48
C LEU A 185 1.31 -8.46 -2.53
N ASP A 186 2.36 -7.75 -2.90
CA ASP A 186 2.81 -6.53 -2.27
C ASP A 186 2.16 -5.33 -2.97
N TRP A 187 1.67 -4.39 -2.16
CA TRP A 187 1.02 -3.17 -2.62
C TRP A 187 1.88 -1.97 -2.23
N ASP A 188 2.02 -1.01 -3.14
CA ASP A 188 2.68 0.26 -2.84
C ASP A 188 1.77 1.19 -2.01
N CYS A 189 1.52 0.80 -0.76
CA CYS A 189 0.75 1.58 0.19
C CYS A 189 1.62 2.66 0.83
N HIS A 190 1.11 3.90 0.86
CA HIS A 190 1.68 4.97 1.67
C HIS A 190 1.66 4.59 3.16
N LEU A 191 2.57 5.17 3.94
CA LEU A 191 2.62 4.96 5.40
C LEU A 191 1.26 5.24 6.06
N GLY A 192 0.97 4.52 7.15
CA GLY A 192 -0.31 4.54 7.83
C GLY A 192 -1.43 3.79 7.10
N ARG A 193 -1.10 3.00 6.08
CA ARG A 193 -2.07 2.20 5.31
C ARG A 193 -1.60 0.76 5.10
N TRP A 194 -2.55 -0.13 4.85
CA TRP A 194 -2.36 -1.56 4.68
C TRP A 194 -3.28 -2.11 3.57
N MET A 195 -2.93 -3.27 3.04
CA MET A 195 -3.77 -4.03 2.10
C MET A 195 -3.47 -5.53 2.25
N PRO A 196 -4.47 -6.44 2.19
CA PRO A 196 -4.21 -7.87 2.31
C PRO A 196 -3.16 -8.34 1.31
N SER A 197 -2.19 -9.14 1.78
CA SER A 197 -1.13 -9.68 0.92
C SER A 197 -1.56 -10.90 0.12
N GLN A 198 -2.71 -11.51 0.40
CA GLN A 198 -3.24 -12.64 -0.35
C GLN A 198 -4.75 -12.51 -0.40
N GLY A 199 -5.37 -13.03 -1.46
CA GLY A 199 -6.81 -13.20 -1.49
C GLY A 199 -7.48 -12.76 -2.80
N GLN A 200 -8.78 -12.52 -2.64
CA GLN A 200 -9.72 -12.28 -3.72
C GLN A 200 -10.10 -10.81 -3.68
N PHE A 201 -9.78 -10.06 -4.73
CA PHE A 201 -10.13 -8.64 -4.82
C PHE A 201 -11.30 -8.50 -5.77
N LEU A 202 -12.41 -7.93 -5.28
CA LEU A 202 -13.67 -7.84 -6.01
C LEU A 202 -13.93 -6.40 -6.48
N GLY A 203 -14.49 -6.28 -7.69
CA GLY A 203 -14.98 -5.03 -8.24
C GLY A 203 -13.89 -4.04 -8.63
N ASP A 204 -14.30 -2.76 -8.70
CA ASP A 204 -13.48 -1.66 -9.19
C ASP A 204 -12.67 -1.00 -8.07
N PHE A 205 -11.37 -0.87 -8.29
CA PHE A 205 -10.45 -0.23 -7.37
C PHE A 205 -9.28 0.39 -8.12
N SER A 206 -8.50 1.21 -7.44
CA SER A 206 -7.26 1.75 -7.97
C SER A 206 -6.19 1.43 -6.95
N ALA A 207 -5.01 0.97 -7.31
CA ALA A 207 -3.87 0.84 -6.44
C ALA A 207 -3.12 2.19 -6.41
N PRO A 208 -2.84 2.78 -5.23
CA PRO A 208 -3.09 2.22 -3.90
C PRO A 208 -4.37 2.76 -3.22
N LYS A 209 -5.53 2.10 -3.40
CA LYS A 209 -6.70 2.19 -2.50
C LYS A 209 -6.45 1.29 -1.30
N CYS A 210 -5.34 1.56 -0.61
CA CYS A 210 -5.01 0.88 0.63
C CYS A 210 -5.90 1.38 1.76
N TYR A 211 -6.27 0.48 2.67
CA TYR A 211 -7.05 0.80 3.84
C TYR A 211 -6.18 1.51 4.88
N PRO A 212 -6.65 2.59 5.52
CA PRO A 212 -5.91 3.19 6.62
C PRO A 212 -5.81 2.21 7.80
N CYS A 213 -4.72 2.30 8.57
CA CYS A 213 -4.60 1.62 9.87
C CYS A 213 -5.78 1.97 10.77
N SER A 214 -6.25 1.01 11.56
CA SER A 214 -7.32 1.25 12.54
C SER A 214 -6.91 2.33 13.55
N ALA A 215 -7.90 3.08 14.06
CA ALA A 215 -7.62 4.02 15.14
C ALA A 215 -7.06 3.28 16.37
N GLY A 216 -6.08 3.89 17.05
CA GLY A 216 -5.29 3.25 18.09
C GLY A 216 -4.09 2.45 17.57
N TYR A 217 -3.89 2.36 16.27
CA TYR A 217 -2.74 1.69 15.64
C TYR A 217 -1.99 2.63 14.69
N TYR A 218 -0.71 2.35 14.47
CA TYR A 218 0.13 3.10 13.53
C TYR A 218 0.85 2.17 12.56
N GLY A 219 1.32 2.73 11.44
CA GLY A 219 2.10 2.00 10.44
C GLY A 219 3.19 2.86 9.82
N ASN A 220 4.44 2.64 10.20
CA ASN A 220 5.59 3.45 9.77
C ASN A 220 6.46 2.80 8.68
N ARG A 221 6.04 1.65 8.15
CA ARG A 221 6.61 1.04 6.95
C ARG A 221 5.55 0.70 5.91
N SER A 222 6.01 0.43 4.69
CA SER A 222 5.17 -0.11 3.60
C SER A 222 4.99 -1.62 3.73
N GLY A 223 4.10 -2.19 2.90
CA GLY A 223 3.86 -3.64 2.85
C GLY A 223 3.06 -4.18 4.04
N LEU A 224 2.27 -3.34 4.71
CA LEU A 224 1.41 -3.75 5.81
C LEU A 224 0.19 -4.52 5.29
N THR A 225 -0.13 -5.63 5.97
CA THR A 225 -1.09 -6.62 5.44
C THR A 225 -2.39 -6.75 6.22
N ASN A 226 -2.52 -6.01 7.32
CA ASN A 226 -3.70 -6.04 8.18
C ASN A 226 -3.92 -4.68 8.87
N SER A 227 -5.12 -4.52 9.43
CA SER A 227 -5.57 -3.27 10.05
C SER A 227 -4.83 -2.85 11.32
N SER A 228 -4.11 -3.77 11.96
CA SER A 228 -3.27 -3.49 13.12
C SER A 228 -1.90 -2.94 12.72
N CYS A 229 -1.58 -2.94 11.43
CA CYS A 229 -0.38 -2.31 10.88
C CYS A 229 0.90 -2.76 11.61
N ASP A 230 1.74 -1.83 12.07
CA ASP A 230 2.97 -2.15 12.81
C ASP A 230 2.74 -2.38 14.30
N GLY A 231 1.69 -1.79 14.86
CA GLY A 231 1.33 -2.02 16.25
C GLY A 231 0.40 -0.97 16.83
N ALA A 232 0.00 -1.25 18.08
CA ALA A 232 -0.81 -0.33 18.86
C ALA A 232 -0.01 0.93 19.21
N CYS A 233 -0.72 2.05 19.33
CA CYS A 233 -0.14 3.31 19.77
C CYS A 233 0.50 3.16 21.15
N LYS A 234 1.74 3.64 21.30
CA LYS A 234 2.47 3.57 22.57
C LYS A 234 1.91 4.55 23.61
N ARG A 235 2.23 4.32 24.89
CA ARG A 235 1.94 5.27 25.97
C ARG A 235 2.55 6.64 25.66
N GLY A 236 1.97 7.68 26.24
CA GLY A 236 2.28 9.07 25.91
C GLY A 236 1.75 9.54 24.55
N HIS A 237 1.21 8.65 23.71
CA HIS A 237 0.84 8.98 22.33
C HIS A 237 -0.60 8.56 22.01
N PHE A 238 -1.13 9.11 20.92
CA PHE A 238 -2.41 8.74 20.34
C PHE A 238 -2.29 8.59 18.82
N CYS A 239 -3.15 7.76 18.24
CA CYS A 239 -3.07 7.37 16.84
C CYS A 239 -4.48 7.41 16.21
N PRO A 240 -4.88 8.54 15.60
CA PRO A 240 -6.07 8.58 14.76
C PRO A 240 -6.02 7.56 13.62
N LYS A 241 -7.15 7.27 12.99
CA LYS A 241 -7.21 6.33 11.86
C LYS A 241 -6.23 6.74 10.74
N GLY A 242 -5.38 5.82 10.31
CA GLY A 242 -4.37 6.07 9.27
C GLY A 242 -3.08 6.75 9.74
N THR A 243 -2.77 6.68 11.04
CA THR A 243 -1.54 7.25 11.60
C THR A 243 -0.30 6.50 11.09
N ALA A 244 0.66 7.24 10.53
CA ALA A 244 1.95 6.67 10.15
C ALA A 244 2.89 6.57 11.36
N GLU A 245 3.00 7.67 12.10
CA GLU A 245 3.86 7.80 13.28
C GLU A 245 3.02 8.25 14.49
N PRO A 246 3.13 7.61 15.67
CA PRO A 246 2.37 7.98 16.86
C PRO A 246 2.49 9.46 17.20
N LEU A 247 1.37 10.11 17.51
CA LEU A 247 1.33 11.53 17.85
C LEU A 247 1.46 11.70 19.37
N PRO A 248 2.43 12.48 19.88
CA PRO A 248 2.58 12.68 21.32
C PRO A 248 1.44 13.52 21.89
N CYS A 249 1.04 13.24 23.13
CA CYS A 249 0.27 14.20 23.92
C CYS A 249 1.07 15.49 24.10
N ALA A 250 0.39 16.65 24.07
CA ALA A 250 1.04 17.93 24.28
C ALA A 250 1.60 18.06 25.71
N PRO A 251 2.61 18.93 25.94
CA PRO A 251 2.98 19.34 27.30
C PRO A 251 1.75 19.76 28.12
N GLY A 252 1.78 19.48 29.41
CA GLY A 252 0.63 19.63 30.30
C GLY A 252 -0.33 18.43 30.27
N PHE A 253 -0.04 17.40 29.47
CA PHE A 253 -0.83 16.17 29.39
C PHE A 253 0.04 14.91 29.45
N TYR A 254 -0.59 13.80 29.82
CA TYR A 254 0.04 12.47 29.81
C TYR A 254 -0.93 11.39 29.32
N MET A 255 -0.39 10.25 28.86
CA MET A 255 -1.19 9.10 28.44
C MET A 255 -0.65 7.80 29.03
N PRO A 256 -1.32 7.21 30.02
CA PRO A 256 -0.84 6.00 30.69
C PRO A 256 -1.26 4.71 29.97
N VAL A 257 -2.03 4.78 28.88
CA VAL A 257 -2.56 3.59 28.19
C VAL A 257 -1.95 3.43 26.79
N ILE A 258 -1.93 2.18 26.32
CA ILE A 258 -1.62 1.84 24.93
C ILE A 258 -2.89 1.89 24.08
N GLY A 259 -2.74 2.08 22.77
CA GLY A 259 -3.85 2.02 21.81
C GLY A 259 -4.78 3.24 21.85
N ALA A 260 -4.35 4.37 22.42
CA ALA A 260 -5.15 5.59 22.41
C ALA A 260 -5.41 6.05 20.97
N ALA A 261 -6.68 6.30 20.66
CA ALA A 261 -7.12 6.62 19.30
C ALA A 261 -7.13 8.13 19.01
N SER A 262 -7.17 8.97 20.04
CA SER A 262 -7.42 10.40 19.87
C SER A 262 -6.75 11.26 20.95
N ALA A 263 -6.56 12.54 20.65
CA ALA A 263 -5.93 13.50 21.55
C ALA A 263 -6.77 13.74 22.82
N GLU A 264 -8.09 13.56 22.75
CA GLU A 264 -9.00 13.66 23.89
C GLU A 264 -8.76 12.58 24.94
N SER A 265 -8.05 11.50 24.58
CA SER A 265 -7.63 10.49 25.55
C SER A 265 -6.41 10.95 26.38
N CYS A 266 -5.72 12.03 25.99
CA CYS A 266 -4.62 12.60 26.77
C CYS A 266 -5.19 13.23 28.06
N LEU A 267 -4.68 12.79 29.20
CA LEU A 267 -5.12 13.25 30.51
C LEU A 267 -4.36 14.54 30.87
N PRO A 268 -5.06 15.64 31.22
CA PRO A 268 -4.38 16.86 31.64
C PRO A 268 -3.72 16.68 33.01
N CYS A 269 -2.63 17.39 33.25
CA CYS A 269 -2.08 17.54 34.59
C CYS A 269 -3.12 18.23 35.49
N SER A 270 -3.36 17.64 36.65
CA SER A 270 -4.20 18.24 37.69
C SER A 270 -3.49 19.44 38.31
N PRO A 271 -4.23 20.42 38.88
CA PRO A 271 -3.61 21.49 39.67
C PRO A 271 -2.68 20.92 40.75
N GLY A 272 -1.58 21.62 41.02
CA GLY A 272 -0.47 21.18 41.86
C GLY A 272 0.57 20.33 41.13
N THR A 273 0.31 19.90 39.90
CA THR A 273 1.25 19.09 39.10
C THR A 273 1.59 19.76 37.78
N SER A 274 2.71 19.41 37.16
CA SER A 274 3.08 19.91 35.83
C SER A 274 3.79 18.87 34.98
N GLN A 275 3.77 19.06 33.66
CA GLN A 275 4.53 18.24 32.72
C GLN A 275 5.01 19.07 31.55
N SER A 276 6.32 19.24 31.42
CA SER A 276 6.93 20.02 30.33
C SER A 276 7.20 19.19 29.07
N THR A 277 7.23 17.86 29.19
CA THR A 277 7.62 16.94 28.13
C THR A 277 6.41 16.50 27.33
N ALA A 278 6.43 16.73 26.00
CA ALA A 278 5.46 16.13 25.10
C ALA A 278 5.60 14.60 25.10
N GLY A 279 4.49 13.89 25.05
CA GLY A 279 4.51 12.43 25.00
C GLY A 279 4.74 11.75 26.35
N ALA A 280 4.40 12.42 27.47
CA ALA A 280 4.55 11.84 28.80
C ALA A 280 3.68 10.60 29.00
N ASP A 281 4.30 9.49 29.43
CA ASP A 281 3.66 8.19 29.62
C ASP A 281 3.31 7.85 31.08
N ARG A 282 3.68 8.75 31.98
CA ARG A 282 3.47 8.71 33.43
C ARG A 282 2.66 9.93 33.89
N PRO A 283 1.99 9.83 35.05
CA PRO A 283 1.34 10.98 35.67
C PRO A 283 2.29 12.18 35.82
N CYS A 284 1.72 13.38 35.82
CA CYS A 284 2.47 14.62 35.96
C CYS A 284 3.19 14.72 37.30
N ASP A 285 4.30 15.46 37.32
CA ASP A 285 5.13 15.62 38.49
C ASP A 285 4.54 16.68 39.43
N GLU A 286 4.57 16.43 40.74
CA GLU A 286 4.14 17.40 41.74
C GLU A 286 5.07 18.62 41.73
N CYS A 287 4.49 19.82 41.86
CA CYS A 287 5.27 21.04 41.99
C CYS A 287 6.07 21.02 43.29
N PRO A 288 7.40 21.18 43.26
CA PRO A 288 8.22 21.12 44.47
C PRO A 288 7.89 22.27 45.44
N PRO A 289 8.18 22.11 46.75
CA PRO A 289 8.07 23.21 47.72
C PRO A 289 8.74 24.48 47.22
N GLY A 290 8.09 25.62 47.46
CA GLY A 290 8.46 26.92 46.90
C GLY A 290 7.82 27.23 45.54
N THR A 291 7.13 26.27 44.91
CA THR A 291 6.42 26.48 43.65
C THR A 291 4.97 25.99 43.73
N PHE A 292 4.14 26.40 42.78
CA PHE A 292 2.73 26.00 42.69
C PHE A 292 2.24 25.88 41.24
N ALA A 293 1.11 25.22 41.04
CA ALA A 293 0.35 25.24 39.79
C ALA A 293 -1.15 25.26 40.10
N ASP A 294 -1.83 26.33 39.71
CA ASP A 294 -3.25 26.57 40.04
C ASP A 294 -4.23 26.18 38.91
N GLN A 295 -3.70 25.85 37.74
CA GLN A 295 -4.48 25.49 36.55
C GLN A 295 -4.32 24.02 36.18
N LEU A 296 -5.33 23.48 35.50
CA LEU A 296 -5.17 22.24 34.72
C LEU A 296 -4.13 22.45 33.63
N ASN A 297 -3.55 21.37 33.13
CA ASN A 297 -2.61 21.34 31.99
C ASN A 297 -1.34 22.19 32.14
N ALA A 298 -0.92 22.47 33.38
CA ALA A 298 0.31 23.21 33.63
C ALA A 298 1.54 22.52 33.01
N THR A 299 2.31 23.28 32.22
CA THR A 299 3.55 22.80 31.60
C THR A 299 4.77 23.01 32.49
N SER A 300 4.64 23.82 33.53
CA SER A 300 5.69 24.15 34.48
C SER A 300 5.07 24.62 35.79
N CYS A 301 5.82 24.48 36.88
CA CYS A 301 5.47 25.07 38.17
C CYS A 301 5.90 26.54 38.22
N THR A 302 5.07 27.37 38.84
CA THR A 302 5.32 28.80 39.02
C THR A 302 5.91 29.05 40.40
N ASP A 303 6.91 29.92 40.49
CA ASP A 303 7.48 30.32 41.79
C ASP A 303 6.42 30.96 42.69
N CYS A 304 6.43 30.59 43.98
CA CYS A 304 5.53 31.21 44.95
C CYS A 304 5.78 32.73 44.99
N PRO A 305 4.75 33.59 44.86
CA PRO A 305 4.94 35.03 44.82
C PRO A 305 5.37 35.58 46.18
N ALA A 306 6.06 36.73 46.16
CA ALA A 306 6.38 37.46 47.40
C ALA A 306 5.09 37.81 48.18
N GLY A 307 5.20 37.80 49.51
CA GLY A 307 4.09 37.91 50.45
C GLY A 307 3.39 36.57 50.75
N ARG A 308 3.75 35.49 50.03
CA ARG A 308 3.16 34.15 50.16
C ARG A 308 4.23 33.06 50.24
N PHE A 309 3.79 31.86 50.61
CA PHE A 309 4.65 30.67 50.68
C PHE A 309 3.92 29.40 50.19
N CYS A 310 4.70 28.45 49.69
CA CYS A 310 4.22 27.21 49.07
C CYS A 310 4.90 26.01 49.77
N PRO A 311 4.34 25.51 50.89
CA PRO A 311 5.08 24.68 51.85
C PRO A 311 5.29 23.23 51.40
N ASN A 312 4.36 22.69 50.63
CA ASN A 312 4.32 21.27 50.30
C ASN A 312 4.54 21.05 48.81
N ALA A 313 5.03 19.86 48.47
CA ALA A 313 4.91 19.37 47.11
C ALA A 313 3.42 19.33 46.70
N GLY A 314 3.12 19.67 45.45
CA GLY A 314 1.74 19.69 44.99
C GLY A 314 0.93 20.93 45.38
N THR A 315 1.58 22.03 45.79
CA THR A 315 0.86 23.25 46.18
C THR A 315 0.02 23.77 45.00
N VAL A 316 -1.30 23.86 45.20
CA VAL A 316 -2.24 24.34 44.17
C VAL A 316 -2.34 25.86 44.19
N GLN A 317 -2.48 26.46 45.37
CA GLN A 317 -2.54 27.90 45.55
C GLN A 317 -1.55 28.37 46.63
N PRO A 318 -0.82 29.47 46.40
CA PRO A 318 0.05 30.08 47.40
C PRO A 318 -0.71 30.51 48.66
N LEU A 319 -0.12 30.27 49.85
CA LEU A 319 -0.69 30.66 51.14
C LEU A 319 -0.12 32.00 51.61
N ASP A 320 -0.95 32.84 52.23
CA ASP A 320 -0.52 34.11 52.83
C ASP A 320 0.30 33.87 54.11
N CYS A 321 1.33 34.69 54.35
CA CYS A 321 2.06 34.67 55.61
C CYS A 321 1.14 35.05 56.80
N ALA A 322 1.35 34.39 57.94
CA ALA A 322 0.62 34.73 59.16
C ALA A 322 0.98 36.15 59.66
N ALA A 323 0.09 36.75 60.45
CA ALA A 323 0.34 38.06 61.02
C ALA A 323 1.67 38.09 61.81
N GLY A 324 2.54 39.04 61.50
CA GLY A 324 3.88 39.15 62.08
C GLY A 324 4.96 38.32 61.37
N GLN A 325 4.65 37.69 60.24
CA GLN A 325 5.61 37.04 59.35
C GLN A 325 5.57 37.68 57.95
N TYR A 326 6.65 37.57 57.20
CA TYR A 326 6.74 38.08 55.83
C TYR A 326 7.57 37.15 54.95
N GLN A 327 7.46 37.33 53.63
CA GLN A 327 8.31 36.67 52.65
C GLN A 327 8.58 37.61 51.48
N ASN A 328 9.80 38.11 51.37
CA ASN A 328 10.14 39.13 50.36
C ASN A 328 10.72 38.54 49.08
N LEU A 329 11.01 37.23 49.06
CA LEU A 329 11.56 36.53 47.89
C LEU A 329 10.48 35.65 47.25
N THR A 330 10.58 35.47 45.94
CA THR A 330 9.79 34.47 45.22
C THR A 330 10.38 33.07 45.43
N GLY A 331 9.58 32.03 45.17
CA GLY A 331 10.06 30.65 45.17
C GLY A 331 10.20 30.04 46.57
N GLN A 332 9.52 30.58 47.58
CA GLN A 332 9.79 30.25 48.99
C GLN A 332 8.76 29.29 49.58
N ALA A 333 9.27 28.31 50.33
CA ALA A 333 8.46 27.27 50.97
C ALA A 333 7.98 27.66 52.38
N ALA A 334 8.46 28.77 52.95
CA ALA A 334 8.08 29.23 54.28
C ALA A 334 8.19 30.77 54.40
N CYS A 335 7.51 31.35 55.39
CA CYS A 335 7.66 32.75 55.77
C CYS A 335 8.71 32.91 56.88
N VAL A 336 9.28 34.11 57.00
CA VAL A 336 10.24 34.51 58.03
C VAL A 336 9.61 35.49 59.02
N GLN A 337 10.18 35.61 60.22
CA GLN A 337 9.77 36.59 61.24
C GLN A 337 10.40 37.96 61.04
#